data_AF-A0AAW9I7R6-F1
#
_entry.id   AF-A0AAW9I7R6-F1
#
_cell.length_a   1.000
_cell.length_b   1.000
_cell.length_c   1.000
_cell.angle_alpha   90.00
_cell.angle_beta   90.00
_cell.angle_gamma   90.00
#
_symmetry.space_group_name_H-M   'P 1'
#
loop_
_entity.id
_entity.type
_entity.pdbx_description
1 polymer ?
#
loop_
_entity_poly.entity_id
_entity_poly.type
_entity_poly.pdbx_seq_one_letter_code
_entity_poly.pdbx_strand_id
1 'polypeptide(L)' 'MKEQNRWKSSVVYQIYPKSFKDSNGDGIGDIVGIIEELDYLKDLGVEVLWLTPIY' A
#
# COMPACT_ATOMS: atom_id res chain seq x y z
N MET A 1 25.67 -17.34 2.51
CA MET A 1 24.29 -17.03 2.09
C MET A 1 24.37 -15.96 1.02
N LYS A 2 23.86 -16.20 -0.20
CA LYS A 2 23.76 -15.13 -1.21
C LYS A 2 22.68 -14.15 -0.74
N GLU A 3 22.97 -12.86 -0.69
CA GLU A 3 21.94 -11.81 -0.59
C GLU A 3 21.00 -11.97 -1.78
N GLN A 4 19.84 -12.59 -1.54
CA GLN A 4 18.75 -12.57 -2.50
C GLN A 4 18.20 -11.15 -2.51
N ASN A 5 18.43 -10.46 -3.62
CA ASN A 5 17.81 -9.18 -3.94
C ASN A 5 16.28 -9.33 -3.92
N ARG A 6 15.65 -9.06 -2.77
CA ARG A 6 14.20 -9.28 -2.52
C ARG A 6 13.31 -8.60 -3.58
N TRP A 7 13.74 -7.45 -4.08
CA TRP A 7 13.04 -6.70 -5.13
C TRP A 7 12.82 -7.46 -6.45
N LYS A 8 13.59 -8.51 -6.75
CA LYS A 8 13.41 -9.29 -7.98
C LYS A 8 12.21 -10.23 -7.93
N SER A 9 11.71 -10.55 -6.74
CA SER A 9 10.60 -11.49 -6.53
C SER A 9 9.41 -10.87 -5.78
N SER A 10 9.51 -9.59 -5.40
CA SER A 10 8.48 -8.92 -4.62
C SER A 10 7.24 -8.57 -5.43
N VAL A 11 6.08 -8.79 -4.82
CA VAL A 11 4.79 -8.31 -5.33
C VAL A 11 4.62 -6.85 -4.92
N VAL A 12 4.54 -5.98 -5.92
CA VAL A 12 4.31 -4.54 -5.74
C VAL A 12 2.84 -4.24 -5.93
N TYR A 13 2.23 -3.55 -4.97
CA TYR A 13 0.86 -3.06 -5.07
C TYR A 13 0.86 -1.53 -5.16
N GLN A 14 0.35 -1.00 -6.27
CA GLN A 14 0.26 0.45 -6.46
C GLN A 14 -1.06 0.97 -5.87
N ILE A 15 -0.97 1.98 -5.02
CA ILE A 15 -2.14 2.62 -4.40
C ILE A 15 -2.24 4.06 -4.92
N TYR A 16 -3.45 4.43 -5.34
CA TYR A 16 -3.85 5.81 -5.57
C TYR A 16 -4.60 6.33 -4.32
N PRO A 17 -3.97 7.08 -3.41
CA PRO A 17 -4.48 7.30 -2.05
C PRO A 17 -5.87 7.92 -2.01
N LYS A 18 -6.12 8.94 -2.86
CA LYS A 18 -7.39 9.66 -2.94
C LYS A 18 -8.61 8.79 -3.27
N SER A 19 -8.41 7.58 -3.79
CA SER A 19 -9.50 6.66 -4.14
C SER A 19 -9.38 5.31 -3.45
N PHE A 20 -8.46 5.17 -2.49
CA PHE A 20 -8.23 3.89 -1.82
C PHE A 20 -9.20 3.67 -0.66
N LYS A 21 -9.08 4.46 0.40
CA LYS A 21 -9.95 4.38 1.57
C LYS A 21 -9.99 5.71 2.29
N ASP A 22 -11.21 6.22 2.49
CA ASP A 22 -11.51 7.42 3.26
C ASP A 22 -11.77 7.01 4.73
N SER A 23 -11.03 7.59 5.66
CA SER A 23 -11.13 7.31 7.09
C SER A 23 -11.95 8.35 7.88
N ASN A 24 -12.21 9.53 7.29
CA ASN A 24 -12.82 10.66 7.98
C ASN A 24 -14.20 11.07 7.41
N GLY A 25 -14.61 10.48 6.28
CA GLY A 25 -15.91 10.71 5.64
C GLY A 25 -15.98 11.96 4.76
N ASP A 26 -14.85 12.55 4.37
CA ASP A 26 -14.80 13.72 3.49
C ASP A 26 -14.94 13.37 1.98
N GLY A 27 -14.97 12.09 1.66
CA GLY A 27 -15.10 11.54 0.30
C GLY A 27 -13.78 11.36 -0.44
N ILE A 28 -12.64 11.62 0.21
CA ILE A 28 -11.30 11.47 -0.36
C ILE A 28 -10.51 10.49 0.48
N GLY A 29 -9.89 9.51 -0.20
CA GLY A 29 -9.03 8.56 0.50
C GLY A 29 -7.77 9.20 1.07
N ASP A 30 -7.33 8.69 2.21
CA ASP A 30 -6.29 9.29 3.04
C ASP A 30 -5.27 8.25 3.54
N ILE A 31 -4.20 8.74 4.18
CA ILE A 31 -3.11 7.88 4.68
C ILE A 31 -3.59 6.99 5.82
N VAL A 32 -4.52 7.47 6.66
CA VAL A 32 -5.06 6.69 7.78
C VAL A 32 -5.87 5.50 7.23
N GLY A 33 -6.67 5.71 6.19
CA GLY A 33 -7.35 4.64 5.47
C GLY A 33 -6.38 3.61 4.88
N ILE A 34 -5.23 4.04 4.35
CA ILE A 34 -4.19 3.09 3.90
C ILE A 34 -3.64 2.26 5.07
N ILE A 35 -3.38 2.89 6.22
CA ILE A 35 -2.84 2.22 7.42
C ILE A 35 -3.81 1.14 7.91
N GLU A 36 -5.11 1.41 7.92
CA GLU A 36 -6.15 0.47 8.36
C GLU A 36 -6.23 -0.79 7.49
N GLU A 37 -5.79 -0.73 6.23
CA GLU A 37 -5.82 -1.86 5.29
C GLU A 37 -4.47 -2.60 5.20
N LEU A 38 -3.46 -2.22 6.00
CA LEU A 38 -2.14 -2.88 5.94
C LEU A 38 -2.21 -4.36 6.27
N ASP A 39 -3.07 -4.78 7.21
CA ASP A 39 -3.26 -6.19 7.53
C ASP A 39 -3.86 -6.95 6.35
N TYR A 40 -4.86 -6.39 5.67
CA TYR A 40 -5.42 -6.95 4.44
C TYR A 40 -4.36 -7.08 3.33
N LEU A 41 -3.57 -6.02 3.10
CA LEU A 41 -2.53 -6.02 2.05
C LEU A 41 -1.43 -7.04 2.35
N LYS A 42 -1.10 -7.23 3.63
CA LYS A 42 -0.16 -8.26 4.08
C LYS A 42 -0.70 -9.66 3.88
N ASP A 43 -1.97 -9.91 4.22
CA ASP A 43 -2.63 -11.20 4.02
C ASP A 43 -2.77 -11.55 2.53
N LEU A 44 -2.93 -10.55 1.67
CA LEU A 44 -2.87 -10.69 0.21
C LEU A 44 -1.48 -11.10 -0.30
N GLY A 45 -0.43 -10.98 0.51
CA GLY A 45 0.95 -11.32 0.15
C GLY A 45 1.70 -10.18 -0.55
N VAL A 46 1.23 -8.95 -0.42
CA VAL A 46 1.94 -7.77 -0.94
C VAL A 46 3.18 -7.50 -0.09
N GLU A 47 4.32 -7.29 -0.75
CA GLU A 47 5.59 -7.00 -0.06
C GLU A 47 5.99 -5.52 -0.15
N VAL A 48 5.55 -4.81 -1.19
CA VAL A 48 5.91 -3.42 -1.44
C VAL A 48 4.68 -2.62 -1.85
N LEU A 49 4.46 -1.48 -1.18
CA LEU A 49 3.45 -0.51 -1.57
C LEU A 49 4.09 0.61 -2.38
N TRP A 50 3.54 0.86 -3.57
CA TRP A 50 3.91 2.02 -4.39
C TRP A 50 2.77 3.04 -4.35
N LEU A 51 2.99 4.14 -3.63
CA LEU A 51 2.01 5.21 -3.59
C LEU A 51 2.20 6.14 -4.79
N THR A 52 1.11 6.50 -5.46
CA THR A 52 1.13 7.69 -6.31
C THR A 52 1.40 8.94 -5.46
N PRO A 53 1.80 10.07 -6.06
CA PRO A 53 2.26 11.21 -5.27
C PRO A 53 1.23 11.77 -4.28
N ILE A 54 1.72 12.16 -3.10
CA ILE A 54 0.96 12.61 -1.90
C ILE A 54 1.46 13.96 -1.35
N TYR A 55 1.93 14.84 -2.23
CA TYR A 55 2.39 16.19 -1.87
C TYR A 55 1.23 17.15 -1.56
#